data_AF-B1P1V4-F1
#
_entry.id   AF-B1P1V4-F1
#
_cell.length_a   1.000
_cell.length_b   1.000
_cell.length_c   1.000
_cell.angle_alpha   90.00
_cell.angle_beta   90.00
_cell.angle_gamma   90.00
#
_symmetry.space_group_name_H-M   'P 1'
#
loop_
_entity.id
_entity.type
_entity.pdbx_description
1 polymer ?
#
loop_
_entity_poly.entity_id
_entity_poly.type
_entity_poly.pdbx_seq_one_letter_code
_entity_poly.pdbx_strand_id
1 'polypeptide(L)'
;KHKIMSVKTSKEPIVCFQSERDQLLKQIAVYFDEHSSATHFTKHGVSHNDKVWSHFSECDGGQDGFVDSTEFIRCIRWIPTTVRSTSLNSNLIKALCVDAIVDAGDTNSDWRLDFEEFKTLVDPDFIPKNKMCSLEGKQYEDGAETDVDCNDCVCACGSWVCTSRSCDKSKENEIDDSSDPDDDYSDEEIEELLGDEPFDDDYFDSDEDILGPEDWKKLLKKLGNKI
;
A
#
# COMPACT_ATOMS: atom_id res chain seq x y z
N LYS A 1 33.40 20.69 -32.61
CA LYS A 1 33.09 19.39 -31.95
C LYS A 1 32.15 19.68 -30.78
N HIS A 2 30.84 19.75 -31.05
CA HIS A 2 29.84 19.93 -30.00
C HIS A 2 29.42 18.55 -29.51
N LYS A 3 29.73 18.26 -28.24
CA LYS A 3 29.28 17.07 -27.53
C LYS A 3 27.79 17.29 -27.24
N ILE A 4 26.92 16.69 -28.06
CA ILE A 4 25.50 16.61 -27.75
C ILE A 4 25.41 15.67 -26.54
N MET A 5 25.13 16.24 -25.37
CA MET A 5 24.76 15.45 -24.21
C MET A 5 23.40 14.84 -24.52
N SER A 6 23.39 13.52 -24.70
CA SER A 6 22.17 12.73 -24.80
C SER A 6 21.36 12.97 -23.52
N VAL A 7 20.23 13.67 -23.66
CA VAL A 7 19.24 13.78 -22.59
C VAL A 7 18.54 12.42 -22.56
N LYS A 8 18.95 11.54 -21.62
CA LYS A 8 18.20 10.32 -21.28
C LYS A 8 16.84 10.79 -20.76
N THR A 9 15.80 10.76 -21.60
CA THR A 9 14.41 10.89 -21.17
C THR A 9 13.96 9.56 -20.58
N SER A 10 14.50 9.24 -19.41
CA SER A 10 14.11 8.07 -18.65
C SER A 10 13.12 8.53 -17.56
N LYS A 11 11.87 8.05 -17.62
CA LYS A 11 10.97 8.15 -16.47
C LYS A 11 11.52 7.23 -15.38
N GLU A 12 12.00 7.83 -14.30
CA GLU A 12 12.50 7.18 -13.09
C GLU A 12 11.47 6.18 -12.53
N PRO A 13 11.87 5.01 -12.02
CA PRO A 13 10.95 4.04 -11.44
C PRO A 13 10.20 4.65 -10.23
N ILE A 14 8.91 4.35 -10.13
CA ILE A 14 8.08 4.77 -8.98
C ILE A 14 8.31 3.77 -7.85
N VAL A 15 8.86 4.25 -6.74
CA VAL A 15 9.23 3.43 -5.59
C VAL A 15 8.89 4.12 -4.27
N CYS A 16 8.87 3.34 -3.18
CA CYS A 16 8.93 3.87 -1.83
C CYS A 16 10.35 3.70 -1.28
N PHE A 17 11.03 4.80 -1.00
CA PHE A 17 12.32 4.78 -0.32
C PHE A 17 12.15 4.53 1.18
N GLN A 18 13.20 4.05 1.84
CA GLN A 18 13.17 3.81 3.29
C GLN A 18 12.85 5.08 4.07
N SER A 19 13.31 6.24 3.60
CA SER A 19 13.01 7.52 4.24
C SER A 19 11.52 7.87 4.18
N GLU A 20 10.85 7.53 3.06
CA GLU A 20 9.42 7.75 2.86
C GLU A 20 8.59 6.76 3.70
N ARG A 21 8.99 5.48 3.70
CA ARG A 21 8.42 4.44 4.57
C ARG A 21 8.46 4.87 6.03
N ASP A 22 9.64 5.28 6.51
CA ASP A 22 9.84 5.65 7.91
C ASP A 22 9.07 6.92 8.29
N GLN A 23 9.00 7.89 7.38
CA GLN A 23 8.21 9.10 7.58
C GLN A 23 6.70 8.79 7.66
N LEU A 24 6.20 7.95 6.75
CA LEU A 24 4.80 7.52 6.74
C LEU A 24 4.46 6.76 8.03
N LEU A 25 5.30 5.82 8.44
CA LEU A 25 5.10 5.05 9.67
C LEU A 25 5.04 5.96 10.90
N LYS A 26 5.97 6.93 11.02
CA LYS A 26 5.94 7.90 12.13
C LYS A 26 4.65 8.71 12.18
N GLN A 27 4.12 9.12 11.02
CA GLN A 27 2.85 9.85 10.97
C GLN A 27 1.67 8.98 11.41
N ILE A 28 1.67 7.69 11.03
CA ILE A 28 0.64 6.74 11.45
C ILE A 28 0.72 6.48 12.96
N ALA A 29 1.92 6.20 13.49
CA ALA A 29 2.14 5.94 14.92
C ALA A 29 1.70 7.13 15.79
N VAL A 30 2.08 8.36 15.41
CA VAL A 30 1.65 9.58 16.10
C VAL A 30 0.12 9.74 16.04
N TYR A 31 -0.48 9.50 14.87
CA TYR A 31 -1.94 9.60 14.74
C TYR A 31 -2.65 8.58 15.65
N PHE A 32 -2.19 7.33 15.68
CA PHE A 32 -2.77 6.29 16.53
C PHE A 32 -2.64 6.60 18.02
N ASP A 33 -1.52 7.17 18.47
CA ASP A 33 -1.37 7.58 19.87
C ASP A 33 -2.34 8.72 20.26
N GLU A 34 -2.52 9.69 19.36
CA GLU A 34 -3.39 10.86 19.57
C GLU A 34 -4.90 10.55 19.43
N HIS A 35 -5.30 9.63 18.54
CA HIS A 35 -6.70 9.45 18.11
C HIS A 35 -7.36 8.13 18.53
N SER A 36 -6.95 7.52 19.65
CA SER A 36 -7.61 6.30 20.14
C SER A 36 -9.06 6.55 20.60
N SER A 37 -10.01 5.81 20.03
CA SER A 37 -11.43 5.80 20.44
C SER A 37 -11.61 5.12 21.80
N ALA A 38 -11.14 5.75 22.87
CA ALA A 38 -11.54 5.44 24.23
C ALA A 38 -13.00 5.88 24.46
N THR A 39 -13.95 5.20 23.82
CA THR A 39 -15.37 5.39 24.14
C THR A 39 -15.68 4.70 25.47
N HIS A 40 -16.05 5.52 26.45
CA HIS A 40 -16.68 5.20 27.74
C HIS A 40 -15.79 4.77 28.95
N PHE A 41 -15.58 5.76 29.83
CA PHE A 41 -15.42 5.67 31.30
C PHE A 41 -14.34 4.75 31.88
N THR A 42 -13.15 5.30 32.14
CA THR A 42 -12.52 5.15 33.48
C THR A 42 -11.74 6.41 33.86
N LYS A 43 -11.83 6.82 35.13
CA LYS A 43 -11.03 7.92 35.71
C LYS A 43 -9.53 7.55 35.84
N HIS A 44 -9.07 6.48 35.19
CA HIS A 44 -7.74 5.89 35.37
C HIS A 44 -6.88 5.88 34.09
N GLY A 45 -7.36 6.45 32.99
CA GLY A 45 -6.65 6.38 31.71
C GLY A 45 -6.78 4.99 31.08
N VAL A 46 -6.85 4.95 29.76
CA VAL A 46 -6.86 3.71 28.98
C VAL A 46 -5.42 3.25 28.80
N SER A 47 -5.15 1.94 28.93
CA SER A 47 -3.80 1.41 28.73
C SER A 47 -3.34 1.67 27.30
N HIS A 48 -2.04 1.89 27.09
CA HIS A 48 -1.46 1.95 25.74
C HIS A 48 -1.85 0.71 24.91
N ASN A 49 -1.86 -0.46 25.54
CA ASN A 49 -2.25 -1.70 24.87
C ASN A 49 -3.70 -1.69 24.38
N ASP A 50 -4.64 -1.17 25.17
CA ASP A 50 -6.06 -1.10 24.80
C ASP A 50 -6.27 -0.11 23.64
N LYS A 51 -5.52 1.00 23.62
CA LYS A 51 -5.54 1.97 22.51
C LYS A 51 -5.09 1.32 21.21
N VAL A 52 -3.94 0.63 21.24
CA VAL A 52 -3.37 -0.07 20.08
C VAL A 52 -4.31 -1.19 19.62
N TRP A 53 -4.92 -1.92 20.55
CA TRP A 53 -5.92 -2.96 20.23
C TRP A 53 -7.13 -2.39 19.50
N SER A 54 -7.61 -1.19 19.87
CA SER A 54 -8.69 -0.51 19.15
C SER A 54 -8.33 -0.28 17.69
N HIS A 55 -7.14 0.27 17.42
CA HIS A 55 -6.69 0.52 16.05
C HIS A 55 -6.44 -0.77 15.27
N PHE A 56 -5.86 -1.78 15.91
CA PHE A 56 -5.70 -3.11 15.29
C PHE A 56 -7.05 -3.67 14.86
N SER A 57 -8.04 -3.65 15.76
CA SER A 57 -9.39 -4.15 15.48
C SER A 57 -10.14 -3.32 14.42
N GLU A 58 -9.84 -2.02 14.31
CA GLU A 58 -10.39 -1.17 13.25
C GLU A 58 -9.72 -1.43 11.90
N CYS A 59 -8.44 -1.81 11.89
CA CYS A 59 -7.70 -2.16 10.69
C CYS A 59 -8.01 -3.58 10.18
N ASP A 60 -8.21 -4.55 11.08
CA ASP A 60 -8.57 -5.96 10.78
C ASP A 60 -10.01 -6.04 10.23
N GLY A 61 -10.17 -5.62 8.98
CA GLY A 61 -11.45 -5.59 8.29
C GLY A 61 -11.99 -6.98 7.96
N GLY A 62 -11.10 -7.95 7.76
CA GLY A 62 -11.42 -9.36 7.55
C GLY A 62 -11.84 -10.11 8.82
N GLN A 63 -11.53 -9.56 9.99
CA GLN A 63 -11.72 -10.19 11.31
C GLN A 63 -11.03 -11.56 11.42
N ASP A 64 -9.89 -11.70 10.75
CA ASP A 64 -9.12 -12.94 10.76
C ASP A 64 -8.01 -12.93 11.83
N GLY A 65 -7.89 -11.83 12.59
CA GLY A 65 -6.89 -11.66 13.63
C GLY A 65 -5.54 -11.24 13.10
N PHE A 66 -5.46 -10.80 11.83
CA PHE A 66 -4.27 -10.28 11.19
C PHE A 66 -4.59 -8.97 10.47
N VAL A 67 -3.55 -8.19 10.17
CA VAL A 67 -3.67 -7.00 9.31
C VAL A 67 -2.70 -7.16 8.14
N ASP A 68 -3.23 -7.30 6.92
CA ASP A 68 -2.43 -7.29 5.70
C ASP A 68 -2.26 -5.86 5.11
N SER A 69 -1.44 -5.72 4.07
CA SER A 69 -1.22 -4.43 3.41
C SER A 69 -2.49 -3.76 2.90
N THR A 70 -3.46 -4.54 2.42
CA THR A 70 -4.72 -4.06 1.84
C THR A 70 -5.65 -3.56 2.92
N GLU A 71 -5.68 -4.24 4.06
CA GLU A 71 -6.38 -3.80 5.26
C GLU A 71 -5.74 -2.55 5.83
N PHE A 72 -4.41 -2.54 5.93
CA PHE A 72 -3.70 -1.42 6.53
C PHE A 72 -3.85 -0.14 5.70
N ILE A 73 -3.69 -0.20 4.37
CA ILE A 73 -3.87 0.97 3.49
C ILE A 73 -5.29 1.54 3.57
N ARG A 74 -6.31 0.68 3.72
CA ARG A 74 -7.71 1.11 3.91
C ARG A 74 -7.89 1.78 5.27
N CYS A 75 -7.31 1.20 6.32
CA CYS A 75 -7.35 1.72 7.68
C CYS A 75 -6.78 3.14 7.76
N ILE A 76 -5.59 3.36 7.18
CA ILE A 76 -4.89 4.65 7.25
C ILE A 76 -5.30 5.64 6.16
N ARG A 77 -6.34 5.34 5.36
CA ARG A 77 -6.77 6.17 4.23
C ARG A 77 -7.11 7.59 4.66
N TRP A 78 -7.70 7.75 5.85
CA TRP A 78 -8.15 9.02 6.40
C TRP A 78 -7.08 9.79 7.17
N ILE A 79 -5.93 9.17 7.44
CA ILE A 79 -4.83 9.81 8.18
C ILE A 79 -4.16 10.84 7.26
N PRO A 80 -3.98 12.09 7.71
CA PRO A 80 -3.28 13.11 6.95
C PRO A 80 -1.77 12.81 6.91
N THR A 81 -1.33 12.13 5.86
CA THR A 81 0.06 11.70 5.66
C THR A 81 0.72 12.46 4.50
N THR A 82 2.04 12.66 4.55
CA THR A 82 2.80 13.30 3.47
C THR A 82 3.82 12.33 2.85
N VAL A 83 3.71 12.12 1.55
CA VAL A 83 4.68 11.38 0.70
C VAL A 83 5.14 12.27 -0.46
N ARG A 84 6.31 12.00 -1.08
CA ARG A 84 6.81 12.80 -2.21
C ARG A 84 5.78 12.76 -3.35
N SER A 85 5.40 13.93 -3.87
CA SER A 85 4.19 14.06 -4.70
C SER A 85 4.47 14.56 -6.11
N THR A 86 4.12 13.71 -7.08
CA THR A 86 3.34 14.12 -8.25
C THR A 86 1.93 13.55 -8.03
N SER A 87 0.87 14.30 -8.33
CA SER A 87 -0.50 14.00 -7.87
C SER A 87 -1.04 12.62 -8.29
N LEU A 88 -0.57 12.06 -9.40
CA LEU A 88 -0.95 10.72 -9.88
C LEU A 88 -0.22 9.57 -9.16
N ASN A 89 1.01 9.82 -8.68
CA ASN A 89 1.84 8.78 -8.07
C ASN A 89 1.71 8.72 -6.54
N SER A 90 1.03 9.68 -5.91
CA SER A 90 0.95 9.76 -4.44
C SER A 90 0.26 8.54 -3.81
N ASN A 91 -0.83 8.05 -4.40
CA ASN A 91 -1.54 6.87 -3.92
C ASN A 91 -0.74 5.58 -4.12
N LEU A 92 -0.05 5.47 -5.26
CA LEU A 92 0.80 4.31 -5.56
C LEU A 92 2.02 4.27 -4.62
N ILE A 93 2.71 5.40 -4.44
CA ILE A 93 3.83 5.49 -3.49
C ILE A 93 3.33 5.16 -2.07
N LYS A 94 2.15 5.66 -1.67
CA LYS A 94 1.57 5.32 -0.36
C LYS A 94 1.32 3.82 -0.24
N ALA A 95 0.78 3.16 -1.26
CA ALA A 95 0.59 1.71 -1.26
C ALA A 95 1.93 0.95 -1.15
N LEU A 96 2.93 1.31 -1.97
CA LEU A 96 4.27 0.72 -1.91
C LEU A 96 4.94 0.91 -0.54
N CYS A 97 4.73 2.07 0.09
CA CYS A 97 5.23 2.31 1.43
C CYS A 97 4.48 1.49 2.48
N VAL A 98 3.16 1.30 2.35
CA VAL A 98 2.42 0.42 3.25
C VAL A 98 2.89 -1.02 3.14
N ASP A 99 3.11 -1.54 1.94
CA ASP A 99 3.70 -2.87 1.74
C ASP A 99 5.05 -2.99 2.46
N ALA A 100 5.93 -2.00 2.28
CA ALA A 100 7.24 -1.96 2.94
C ALA A 100 7.16 -1.77 4.46
N ILE A 101 6.09 -1.16 4.97
CA ILE A 101 5.82 -1.03 6.41
C ILE A 101 5.38 -2.38 6.98
N VAL A 102 4.46 -3.09 6.31
CA VAL A 102 4.03 -4.44 6.74
C VAL A 102 5.22 -5.38 6.77
N ASP A 103 6.02 -5.44 5.71
CA ASP A 103 7.27 -6.23 5.65
C ASP A 103 8.35 -5.79 6.65
N ALA A 104 8.25 -4.57 7.23
CA ALA A 104 9.14 -4.14 8.31
C ALA A 104 8.66 -4.60 9.70
N GLY A 105 7.35 -4.72 9.90
CA GLY A 105 6.73 -5.18 11.14
C GLY A 105 6.55 -6.69 11.22
N ASP A 106 6.42 -7.35 10.07
CA ASP A 106 6.29 -8.79 9.94
C ASP A 106 7.61 -9.49 10.30
N THR A 107 7.62 -10.10 11.48
CA THR A 107 8.80 -10.77 12.04
C THR A 107 8.88 -12.23 11.64
N ASN A 108 7.75 -12.82 11.29
CA ASN A 108 7.62 -14.24 11.00
C ASN A 108 7.61 -14.56 9.48
N SER A 109 7.53 -13.51 8.65
CA SER A 109 7.51 -13.54 7.18
C SER A 109 6.26 -14.19 6.56
N ASP A 110 5.09 -14.03 7.18
CA ASP A 110 3.79 -14.49 6.68
C ASP A 110 3.01 -13.42 5.86
N TRP A 111 3.62 -12.24 5.70
CA TRP A 111 3.11 -11.07 4.97
C TRP A 111 1.90 -10.41 5.61
N ARG A 112 1.68 -10.64 6.89
CA ARG A 112 0.61 -10.04 7.68
C ARG A 112 1.18 -9.61 9.03
N LEU A 113 0.38 -8.86 9.77
CA LEU A 113 0.73 -8.44 11.12
C LEU A 113 -0.24 -9.08 12.10
N ASP A 114 0.27 -9.91 13.00
CA ASP A 114 -0.48 -10.24 14.20
C ASP A 114 -0.52 -9.02 15.15
N PHE A 115 -1.27 -9.13 16.26
CA PHE A 115 -1.40 -8.02 17.20
C PHE A 115 -0.07 -7.59 17.84
N GLU A 116 0.85 -8.52 18.15
CA GLU A 116 2.12 -8.17 18.78
C GLU A 116 3.09 -7.52 17.78
N GLU A 117 3.07 -7.96 16.52
CA GLU A 117 3.79 -7.33 15.41
C GLU A 117 3.25 -5.92 15.14
N PHE A 118 1.93 -5.78 15.00
CA PHE A 118 1.28 -4.49 14.81
C PHE A 118 1.59 -3.53 15.97
N LYS A 119 1.48 -4.00 17.21
CA LYS A 119 1.79 -3.22 18.41
C LYS A 119 3.23 -2.74 18.46
N THR A 120 4.16 -3.60 18.07
CA THR A 120 5.58 -3.22 18.00
C THR A 120 5.83 -2.24 16.87
N LEU A 121 5.16 -2.43 15.72
CA LEU A 121 5.29 -1.59 14.53
C LEU A 121 4.81 -0.15 14.75
N VAL A 122 3.68 0.02 15.45
CA VAL A 122 3.07 1.35 15.69
C VAL A 122 3.56 2.01 16.99
N ASP A 123 4.53 1.42 17.67
CA ASP A 123 5.20 2.04 18.79
C ASP A 123 5.98 3.29 18.30
N PRO A 124 5.81 4.48 18.91
CA PRO A 124 6.53 5.68 18.52
C PRO A 124 8.06 5.56 18.55
N ASP A 125 8.60 4.65 19.37
CA ASP A 125 10.04 4.37 19.50
C ASP A 125 10.51 3.28 18.51
N PHE A 126 9.61 2.70 17.71
CA PHE A 126 9.98 1.71 16.70
C PHE A 126 10.82 2.34 15.58
N ILE A 127 11.91 1.65 15.25
CA ILE A 127 12.81 2.04 14.16
C ILE A 127 12.89 0.86 13.19
N PRO A 128 12.27 0.97 12.01
CA PRO A 128 12.40 -0.04 10.96
C PRO A 128 13.87 -0.30 10.63
N LYS A 129 14.21 -1.57 10.42
CA LYS A 129 15.57 -1.93 9.98
C LYS A 129 15.78 -1.49 8.54
N ASN A 130 16.97 -0.95 8.26
CA ASN A 130 17.39 -0.71 6.90
C ASN A 130 17.68 -2.05 6.20
N LYS A 131 17.14 -2.23 5.01
CA LYS A 131 17.36 -3.36 4.11
C LYS A 131 18.23 -2.89 2.94
N MET A 132 19.18 -3.74 2.55
CA MET A 132 20.05 -3.52 1.39
C MET A 132 19.59 -4.41 0.24
N CYS A 133 19.71 -3.93 -0.99
CA CYS A 133 19.44 -4.76 -2.16
C CYS A 133 20.67 -5.58 -2.50
N SER A 134 20.46 -6.86 -2.84
CA SER A 134 21.53 -7.75 -3.30
C SER A 134 21.54 -7.85 -4.82
N LEU A 135 22.69 -7.60 -5.46
CA LEU A 135 22.91 -7.80 -6.90
C LEU A 135 24.30 -8.40 -7.12
N GLU A 136 24.37 -9.54 -7.81
CA GLU A 136 25.62 -10.25 -8.12
C GLU A 136 26.53 -10.48 -6.89
N GLY A 137 25.94 -10.76 -5.73
CA GLY A 137 26.66 -10.99 -4.48
C GLY A 137 27.21 -9.72 -3.80
N LYS A 138 26.86 -8.53 -4.30
CA LYS A 138 27.13 -7.23 -3.67
C LYS A 138 25.87 -6.66 -3.02
N GLN A 139 26.07 -5.86 -1.98
CA GLN A 139 25.01 -5.15 -1.27
C GLN A 139 24.98 -3.69 -1.68
N TYR A 140 23.78 -3.15 -1.88
CA TYR A 140 23.53 -1.79 -2.32
C TYR A 140 22.57 -1.09 -1.36
N GLU A 141 22.85 0.16 -1.06
CA GLU A 141 22.01 1.00 -0.21
C GLU A 141 20.75 1.45 -0.95
N ASP A 142 19.73 1.82 -0.18
CA ASP A 142 18.51 2.43 -0.68
C ASP A 142 18.81 3.66 -1.55
N GLY A 143 18.18 3.76 -2.71
CA GLY A 143 18.46 4.77 -3.72
C GLY A 143 19.61 4.44 -4.68
N ALA A 144 20.31 3.31 -4.52
CA ALA A 144 21.30 2.89 -5.50
C ALA A 144 20.63 2.58 -6.85
N GLU A 145 21.22 3.08 -7.93
CA GLU A 145 20.72 2.89 -9.29
C GLU A 145 21.60 1.90 -10.08
N THR A 146 20.97 1.16 -10.99
CA THR A 146 21.65 0.34 -11.99
C THR A 146 20.82 0.24 -13.27
N ASP A 147 21.46 -0.11 -14.38
CA ASP A 147 20.78 -0.38 -15.64
C ASP A 147 20.81 -1.90 -15.89
N VAL A 148 19.63 -2.50 -16.11
CA VAL A 148 19.51 -3.89 -16.57
C VAL A 148 18.90 -3.86 -17.96
N ASP A 149 19.70 -4.22 -18.97
CA ASP A 149 19.40 -4.01 -20.39
C ASP A 149 19.09 -2.54 -20.71
N CYS A 150 17.84 -2.20 -21.03
CA CYS A 150 17.37 -0.84 -21.29
C CYS A 150 16.53 -0.26 -20.15
N ASN A 151 16.36 -1.02 -19.06
CA ASN A 151 15.55 -0.65 -17.92
C ASN A 151 16.41 -0.04 -16.82
N ASP A 152 16.02 1.15 -16.39
CA ASP A 152 16.60 1.79 -15.21
C ASP A 152 15.98 1.13 -13.96
N CYS A 153 16.82 0.71 -13.03
CA CYS A 153 16.45 0.04 -11.78
C CYS A 153 16.97 0.82 -10.58
N VAL A 154 16.19 0.86 -9.51
CA VAL A 154 16.56 1.49 -8.25
C VAL A 154 16.37 0.51 -7.10
N CYS A 155 17.29 0.52 -6.14
CA CYS A 155 17.15 -0.17 -4.87
C CYS A 155 16.19 0.63 -3.97
N ALA A 156 15.10 0.01 -3.55
CA ALA A 156 14.10 0.63 -2.69
C ALA A 156 13.62 -0.37 -1.63
N CYS A 157 13.75 -0.02 -0.35
CA CYS A 157 13.35 -0.86 0.79
C CYS A 157 13.89 -2.32 0.73
N GLY A 158 15.10 -2.51 0.19
CA GLY A 158 15.73 -3.83 0.06
C GLY A 158 15.34 -4.63 -1.20
N SER A 159 14.52 -4.06 -2.09
CA SER A 159 14.14 -4.67 -3.35
C SER A 159 14.61 -3.84 -4.55
N TRP A 160 15.04 -4.51 -5.62
CA TRP A 160 15.30 -3.86 -6.90
C TRP A 160 13.99 -3.65 -7.65
N VAL A 161 13.68 -2.39 -7.97
CA VAL A 161 12.50 -2.03 -8.76
C VAL A 161 12.97 -1.40 -10.06
N CYS A 162 12.54 -1.99 -11.18
CA CYS A 162 12.94 -1.57 -12.51
C CYS A 162 11.78 -0.96 -13.28
N THR A 163 12.10 -0.05 -14.18
CA THR A 163 11.19 0.34 -15.26
C THR A 163 10.89 -0.87 -16.14
N SER A 164 9.73 -0.88 -16.80
CA SER A 164 9.29 -1.97 -17.67
C SER A 164 9.19 -1.51 -19.12
N ARG A 165 10.32 -1.20 -19.73
CA ARG A 165 10.45 -0.84 -21.14
C ARG A 165 10.78 -2.09 -21.97
N SER A 166 10.17 -2.20 -23.15
CA SER A 166 10.53 -3.23 -24.13
C SER A 166 11.91 -2.93 -24.71
N CYS A 167 12.88 -3.78 -24.38
CA CYS A 167 14.24 -3.64 -24.88
C CYS A 167 14.39 -4.35 -26.22
N ASP A 168 14.06 -3.66 -27.31
CA ASP A 168 14.31 -4.17 -28.66
C ASP A 168 15.82 -4.30 -28.89
N LYS A 169 16.28 -5.52 -29.19
CA LYS A 169 17.70 -5.83 -29.45
C LYS A 169 18.19 -5.37 -30.83
N SER A 170 17.47 -4.47 -31.49
CA SER A 170 17.68 -4.15 -32.89
C SER A 170 17.58 -2.67 -33.18
N LYS A 171 18.50 -1.84 -32.66
CA LYS A 171 18.87 -0.54 -33.26
C LYS A 171 20.34 -0.19 -32.97
N GLU A 172 21.27 -0.95 -33.55
CA GLU A 172 22.44 -0.32 -34.17
C GLU A 172 22.02 0.03 -35.60
N ASN A 173 21.87 1.34 -35.86
CA ASN A 173 21.45 1.99 -37.11
C ASN A 173 19.95 1.93 -37.42
N GLU A 174 19.23 3.04 -37.21
CA GLU A 174 18.81 3.94 -38.30
C GLU A 174 17.96 5.10 -37.76
N ILE A 175 18.07 6.22 -38.47
CA ILE A 175 17.46 7.52 -38.20
C ILE A 175 15.94 7.46 -38.43
N ASP A 176 15.20 8.08 -37.51
CA ASP A 176 13.92 8.81 -37.65
C ASP A 176 12.92 8.34 -38.73
N ASP A 177 11.77 7.82 -38.28
CA ASP A 177 10.50 8.30 -38.80
C ASP A 177 9.41 8.23 -37.72
N SER A 178 8.83 9.39 -37.48
CA SER A 178 7.58 9.66 -36.80
C SER A 178 6.45 8.67 -37.10
N SER A 179 5.88 8.08 -36.05
CA SER A 179 4.43 7.85 -35.88
C SER A 179 4.18 7.10 -34.57
N ASP A 180 4.05 7.84 -33.48
CA ASP A 180 3.12 7.43 -32.42
C ASP A 180 1.71 7.71 -32.99
N PRO A 181 0.83 6.71 -33.15
CA PRO A 181 -0.59 7.01 -33.10
C PRO A 181 -0.89 7.35 -31.63
N ASP A 182 -1.25 8.60 -31.39
CA ASP A 182 -2.04 8.96 -30.21
C ASP A 182 -3.22 7.96 -30.13
N ASP A 183 -3.25 7.14 -29.09
CA ASP A 183 -4.41 6.31 -28.72
C ASP A 183 -5.52 7.24 -28.21
N ASP A 184 -6.12 8.00 -29.15
CA ASP A 184 -7.39 8.69 -28.98
C ASP A 184 -8.50 7.69 -29.35
N TYR A 185 -8.80 6.77 -28.43
CA TYR A 185 -10.00 5.96 -28.54
C TYR A 185 -11.21 6.88 -28.29
N SER A 186 -11.98 7.17 -29.33
CA SER A 186 -13.27 7.82 -29.17
C SER A 186 -14.23 6.89 -28.41
N ASP A 187 -15.02 7.47 -27.50
CA ASP A 187 -15.97 6.76 -26.62
C ASP A 187 -16.92 5.77 -27.35
N GLU A 188 -17.15 5.96 -28.66
CA GLU A 188 -18.02 5.13 -29.49
C GLU A 188 -17.46 3.72 -29.79
N GLU A 189 -16.14 3.51 -29.72
CA GLU A 189 -15.50 2.21 -30.07
C GLU A 189 -15.37 1.26 -28.84
N ILE A 190 -15.44 1.81 -27.63
CA ILE A 190 -15.48 1.05 -26.37
C ILE A 190 -16.86 0.39 -26.18
N GLU A 191 -17.93 1.03 -26.66
CA GLU A 191 -19.30 0.51 -26.58
C GLU A 191 -19.52 -0.73 -27.48
N GLU A 192 -18.79 -0.85 -28.60
CA GLU A 192 -18.88 -2.00 -29.52
C GLU A 192 -18.12 -3.24 -28.98
N LEU A 193 -17.07 -3.04 -28.18
CA LEU A 193 -16.34 -4.13 -27.50
C LEU A 193 -17.04 -4.62 -26.22
N LEU A 194 -17.91 -3.80 -25.62
CA LEU A 194 -18.71 -4.11 -24.44
C LEU A 194 -20.14 -4.52 -24.82
N GLY A 195 -20.29 -5.35 -25.86
CA GLY A 195 -21.57 -5.84 -26.35
C GLY A 195 -22.51 -6.29 -25.22
N ASP A 196 -23.79 -5.95 -25.40
CA ASP A 196 -24.93 -6.23 -24.53
C ASP A 196 -25.09 -7.73 -24.20
N GLU A 197 -24.29 -8.25 -23.27
CA GLU A 197 -24.58 -9.52 -22.59
C GLU A 197 -25.17 -9.16 -21.22
N PRO A 198 -26.48 -9.45 -20.98
CA PRO A 198 -27.04 -9.29 -19.65
C PRO A 198 -26.27 -10.19 -18.68
N PHE A 199 -25.65 -9.59 -17.67
CA PHE A 199 -25.17 -10.33 -16.51
C PHE A 199 -26.39 -10.98 -15.85
N ASP A 200 -26.54 -12.30 -16.05
CA ASP A 200 -27.49 -13.11 -15.29
C ASP A 200 -27.02 -13.14 -13.83
N ASP A 201 -27.61 -12.27 -13.00
CA ASP A 201 -27.43 -12.19 -11.54
C ASP A 201 -28.20 -13.31 -10.79
N ASP A 202 -28.25 -14.51 -11.39
CA ASP A 202 -29.15 -15.59 -11.00
C ASP A 202 -28.37 -16.80 -10.46
N TYR A 203 -27.35 -16.60 -9.63
CA TYR A 203 -26.74 -17.73 -8.91
C TYR A 203 -26.08 -17.35 -7.58
N PHE A 204 -26.89 -16.90 -6.61
CA PHE A 204 -26.66 -17.24 -5.21
C PHE A 204 -27.96 -17.09 -4.41
N ASP A 205 -28.78 -18.13 -4.43
CA ASP A 205 -29.86 -18.30 -3.47
C ASP A 205 -29.41 -19.29 -2.39
N SER A 206 -28.96 -18.74 -1.26
CA SER A 206 -29.11 -19.39 0.03
C SER A 206 -29.25 -18.29 1.09
N ASP A 207 -30.51 -17.93 1.33
CA ASP A 207 -30.99 -17.21 2.50
C ASP A 207 -30.23 -17.60 3.79
N GLU A 208 -29.55 -16.64 4.41
CA GLU A 208 -29.48 -16.56 5.88
C GLU A 208 -29.21 -15.12 6.34
N ASP A 209 -30.30 -14.44 6.70
CA ASP A 209 -30.47 -13.18 7.44
C ASP A 209 -29.21 -12.36 7.80
N ILE A 210 -29.02 -11.29 7.04
CA ILE A 210 -28.17 -10.13 7.36
C ILE A 210 -28.75 -9.38 8.58
N LEU A 211 -28.02 -9.36 9.69
CA LEU A 211 -28.31 -8.46 10.82
C LEU A 211 -27.62 -7.11 10.63
N GLY A 212 -28.42 -6.07 10.40
CA GLY A 212 -27.94 -4.70 10.26
C GLY A 212 -27.43 -4.08 11.58
N PRO A 213 -26.65 -2.99 11.50
CA PRO A 213 -25.95 -2.36 12.63
C PRO A 213 -26.86 -1.69 13.70
N GLU A 214 -28.19 -1.76 13.56
CA GLU A 214 -29.15 -1.31 14.58
C GLU A 214 -29.82 -2.46 15.37
N ASP A 215 -29.61 -3.72 14.97
CA ASP A 215 -30.23 -4.87 15.65
C ASP A 215 -29.40 -5.46 16.79
N TRP A 216 -28.08 -5.19 16.86
CA TRP A 216 -27.26 -5.58 18.02
C TRP A 216 -27.72 -4.92 19.33
N LYS A 217 -28.23 -3.68 19.25
CA LYS A 217 -28.82 -2.94 20.39
C LYS A 217 -30.10 -3.62 20.91
N LYS A 218 -30.89 -4.25 20.04
CA LYS A 218 -32.09 -5.01 20.43
C LYS A 218 -31.74 -6.36 21.08
N LEU A 219 -30.67 -7.01 20.62
CA LEU A 219 -30.18 -8.27 21.19
C LEU A 219 -29.62 -8.09 22.61
N LEU A 220 -28.84 -7.04 22.86
CA LEU A 220 -28.32 -6.75 24.21
C LEU A 220 -29.44 -6.40 25.20
N LYS A 221 -30.49 -5.70 24.76
CA LYS A 221 -31.67 -5.39 25.59
C LYS A 221 -32.50 -6.64 25.95
N LYS A 222 -32.50 -7.66 25.07
CA LYS A 222 -33.17 -8.95 25.33
C LYS A 222 -32.39 -9.82 26.32
N LEU A 223 -31.06 -9.76 26.31
CA LEU A 223 -30.20 -10.52 27.21
C LEU A 223 -30.13 -9.91 28.62
N GLY A 224 -30.28 -8.59 28.75
CA GLY A 224 -30.31 -7.88 30.03
C GLY A 224 -31.60 -8.03 30.87
N ASN A 225 -32.65 -8.63 30.31
CA ASN A 225 -33.95 -8.82 30.99
C ASN A 225 -34.21 -10.28 31.46
N LYS A 226 -33.17 -11.11 31.49
CA LYS A 226 -33.19 -12.43 32.15
C LYS A 226 -32.12 -12.49 33.24
N ILE A 227 -32.42 -11.86 34.37
CA ILE A 227 -31.98 -12.28 35.71
C ILE A 227 -33.21 -12.25 36.60
#